data_AF-A0A822XNX7-F1
#
_entry.id   AF-A0A822XNX7-F1
#
_cell.length_a   1.000
_cell.length_b   1.000
_cell.length_c   1.000
_cell.angle_alpha   90.00
_cell.angle_beta   90.00
_cell.angle_gamma   90.00
#
_symmetry.space_group_name_H-M   'P 1'
#
loop_
_entity.id
_entity.type
_entity.pdbx_description
1 polymer ?
#
loop_
_entity_poly.entity_id
_entity_poly.type
_entity_poly.pdbx_seq_one_letter_code
_entity_poly.pdbx_strand_id
1 'polypeptide(L)'
;MLCNASLRNIVFQGGHIRSFSKERVKLKRHLWRDLHANPGITYPSNRKFRGIVKMMVDTGAPAEPGSVVDVLPEKESVENSGYASGGWRSEDGRLSYGYSSFRGKRASMEDFYDVKMSKIDGQTVCLFGIFDGHGGSRAAEFLKEHLFENLMKHPQFISDTKLAISETYQQTDRDFLEAESNTFRDDGSTASTAVMVGNRLYVANVGDSRTIISKAGKAIPLSEDHKPNRSDERKRIESAGGVVMWAGTWRVGGVLAMSRAFGNRLLKQFVVAEPEIQEEELDNEIELLVLATDGLWDVVPNEDAVNIARTEEEPEAAARKLTETAFTRGSADNITCIVVRFHHEKTECSSSLRGD
;
A
#
# COMPACT_ATOMS: atom_id res chain seq x y z
N MET A 1 -34.21 -23.00 33.90
CA MET A 1 -33.35 -23.11 35.10
C MET A 1 -32.25 -22.07 34.97
N LEU A 2 -31.95 -21.43 36.10
CA LEU A 2 -31.14 -20.23 36.26
C LEU A 2 -29.64 -20.42 35.97
N CYS A 3 -29.00 -19.30 35.62
CA CYS A 3 -27.56 -19.05 35.48
C CYS A 3 -26.67 -19.72 36.54
N ASN A 4 -25.40 -19.94 36.20
CA ASN A 4 -24.30 -19.38 36.98
C ASN A 4 -23.00 -19.26 36.16
N ALA A 5 -22.62 -18.02 35.88
CA ALA A 5 -21.29 -17.62 35.45
C ALA A 5 -20.40 -17.47 36.70
N SER A 6 -19.21 -18.07 36.67
CA SER A 6 -18.22 -17.95 37.75
C SER A 6 -17.29 -16.76 37.48
N LEU A 7 -17.55 -15.64 38.15
CA LEU A 7 -16.60 -14.53 38.31
C LEU A 7 -15.50 -14.93 39.29
N ARG A 8 -14.22 -14.89 38.85
CA ARG A 8 -13.06 -15.00 39.75
C ARG A 8 -12.64 -13.59 40.17
N ASN A 9 -12.76 -13.32 41.47
CA ASN A 9 -12.20 -12.14 42.13
C ASN A 9 -10.67 -12.27 42.21
N ILE A 10 -9.96 -11.25 41.73
CA ILE A 10 -8.53 -11.06 42.02
C ILE A 10 -8.42 -10.09 43.19
N VAL A 11 -7.80 -10.57 44.27
CA VAL A 11 -7.51 -9.82 45.48
C VAL A 11 -6.27 -8.95 45.23
N PHE A 12 -6.42 -7.62 45.32
CA PHE A 12 -5.30 -6.69 45.43
C PHE A 12 -4.83 -6.64 46.89
N GLN A 13 -3.57 -7.01 47.13
CA GLN A 13 -2.93 -6.82 48.42
C GLN A 13 -2.14 -5.50 48.40
N GLY A 14 -2.64 -4.51 49.14
CA GLY A 14 -2.00 -3.21 49.32
C GLY A 14 -0.81 -3.30 50.28
N GLY A 15 0.36 -2.84 49.83
CA GLY A 15 1.53 -2.57 50.67
C GLY A 15 1.75 -1.08 50.81
N HIS A 16 1.80 -0.60 52.05
CA HIS A 16 1.98 0.81 52.40
C HIS A 16 3.46 1.23 52.44
N ILE A 17 3.72 2.36 51.77
CA ILE A 17 4.77 3.39 51.88
C ILE A 17 5.87 3.18 52.94
N ARG A 18 7.14 3.25 52.49
CA ARG A 18 8.24 3.84 53.27
C ARG A 18 9.04 4.82 52.43
N SER A 19 9.06 6.06 52.90
CA SER A 19 9.94 7.14 52.47
C SER A 19 11.41 6.77 52.70
N PHE A 20 12.27 7.01 51.71
CA PHE A 20 13.70 7.12 51.95
C PHE A 20 14.19 8.53 51.63
N SER A 21 14.93 9.04 52.62
CA SER A 21 15.43 10.38 52.81
C SER A 21 16.57 10.74 51.86
N LYS A 22 16.63 12.03 51.54
CA LYS A 22 17.80 12.73 51.00
C LYS A 22 19.00 12.55 51.93
N GLU A 23 20.13 12.07 51.40
CA GLU A 23 21.43 12.32 52.01
C GLU A 23 22.35 13.05 51.04
N ARG A 24 22.85 14.19 51.53
CA ARG A 24 23.84 15.05 50.90
C ARG A 24 25.22 14.49 51.21
N VAL A 25 26.04 14.26 50.19
CA VAL A 25 27.50 14.29 50.35
C VAL A 25 28.00 15.67 49.91
N LYS A 26 28.54 16.42 50.87
CA LYS A 26 29.35 17.63 50.64
C LYS A 26 30.82 17.23 50.55
N LEU A 27 31.53 17.67 49.52
CA LEU A 27 32.91 18.15 49.67
C LEU A 27 33.32 19.17 48.58
N LYS A 28 33.53 20.42 49.05
CA LYS A 28 34.45 21.52 48.65
C LYS A 28 34.63 21.85 47.14
N ARG A 29 34.11 23.00 46.66
CA ARG A 29 34.74 24.36 46.52
C ARG A 29 35.98 24.34 45.59
N HIS A 30 36.08 25.07 44.48
CA HIS A 30 35.89 26.51 44.18
C HIS A 30 35.64 26.63 42.64
N LEU A 31 34.90 27.58 42.06
CA LEU A 31 35.11 29.04 42.04
C LEU A 31 33.83 29.73 41.52
N TRP A 32 33.59 30.94 42.01
CA TRP A 32 32.40 31.77 41.82
C TRP A 32 32.35 32.52 40.48
N ARG A 33 31.13 32.73 39.95
CA ARG A 33 30.51 34.05 39.65
C ARG A 33 29.13 33.90 38.96
N ASP A 34 28.04 33.90 39.74
CA ASP A 34 27.01 34.98 39.85
C ASP A 34 26.89 36.00 38.67
N LEU A 35 25.73 36.44 38.13
CA LEU A 35 24.33 36.55 38.60
C LEU A 35 23.29 36.59 37.44
N HIS A 36 22.04 36.21 37.76
CA HIS A 36 20.66 36.67 37.37
C HIS A 36 20.38 37.36 35.99
N ALA A 37 19.24 37.23 35.31
CA ALA A 37 17.82 37.12 35.71
C ALA A 37 16.89 36.65 34.55
N ASN A 38 15.70 36.12 34.88
CA ASN A 38 14.51 35.84 34.03
C ASN A 38 13.74 37.14 33.66
N PRO A 39 12.58 37.12 32.95
CA PRO A 39 12.14 36.40 31.74
C PRO A 39 11.53 37.36 30.68
N GLY A 40 11.21 36.90 29.46
CA GLY A 40 10.48 37.74 28.49
C GLY A 40 9.96 36.98 27.26
N ILE A 41 8.64 36.85 27.18
CA ILE A 41 7.87 36.43 26.00
C ILE A 41 7.65 37.64 25.10
N THR A 42 7.93 37.52 23.81
CA THR A 42 7.25 38.28 22.74
C THR A 42 7.39 37.56 21.39
N TYR A 43 6.25 37.40 20.71
CA TYR A 43 6.18 37.05 19.29
C TYR A 43 6.60 38.26 18.43
N PRO A 44 7.09 38.02 17.20
CA PRO A 44 6.36 38.60 16.08
C PRO A 44 6.20 37.65 14.89
N SER A 45 4.98 37.66 14.36
CA SER A 45 4.63 37.30 13.00
C SER A 45 5.50 38.02 11.97
N ASN A 46 6.01 37.30 10.98
CA ASN A 46 6.20 37.87 9.65
C ASN A 46 6.20 36.77 8.58
N ARG A 47 5.06 36.66 7.89
CA ARG A 47 4.96 36.02 6.58
C ARG A 47 5.82 36.80 5.59
N LYS A 48 6.72 36.13 4.88
CA LYS A 48 7.31 36.64 3.64
C LYS A 48 6.96 35.70 2.50
N PHE A 49 6.12 36.19 1.60
CA PHE A 49 5.98 35.68 0.23
C PHE A 49 7.34 35.79 -0.47
N ARG A 50 7.81 34.69 -1.05
CA ARG A 50 8.95 34.71 -1.96
C ARG A 50 8.43 34.43 -3.37
N GLY A 51 8.18 35.51 -4.13
CA GLY A 51 8.03 35.42 -5.57
C GLY A 51 9.36 35.04 -6.21
N ILE A 52 9.36 34.02 -7.05
CA ILE A 52 10.53 33.64 -7.86
C ILE A 52 10.36 34.29 -9.24
N VAL A 53 11.32 35.13 -9.58
CA VAL A 53 11.47 35.79 -10.88
C VAL A 53 12.01 34.76 -11.88
N LYS A 54 11.32 34.63 -13.01
CA LYS A 54 11.67 33.78 -14.17
C LYS A 54 12.83 34.44 -14.93
N MET A 55 13.94 33.73 -15.10
CA MET A 55 15.05 34.13 -15.99
C MET A 55 15.18 33.06 -17.09
N MET A 56 15.01 33.49 -18.34
CA MET A 56 15.25 32.69 -19.55
C MET A 56 16.75 32.56 -19.79
N VAL A 57 17.23 31.34 -20.02
CA VAL A 57 18.46 31.06 -20.76
C VAL A 57 18.22 29.81 -21.60
N ASP A 58 18.27 29.96 -22.92
CA ASP A 58 18.31 28.87 -23.90
C ASP A 58 19.69 28.20 -23.89
N THR A 59 19.74 26.86 -23.92
CA THR A 59 20.73 26.08 -24.68
C THR A 59 20.47 24.57 -24.56
N GLY A 60 20.29 23.89 -25.70
CA GLY A 60 20.70 22.50 -25.93
C GLY A 60 19.72 21.39 -25.56
N ALA A 61 19.05 20.81 -26.56
CA ALA A 61 18.24 19.60 -26.45
C ALA A 61 19.04 18.36 -25.99
N PRO A 62 18.40 17.49 -25.21
CA PRO A 62 18.28 16.09 -25.65
C PRO A 62 16.85 15.55 -25.53
N ALA A 63 16.58 14.53 -26.36
CA ALA A 63 15.39 13.68 -26.49
C ALA A 63 14.23 13.87 -25.48
N GLU A 64 13.07 14.22 -26.02
CA GLU A 64 11.77 14.19 -25.35
C GLU A 64 11.52 12.82 -24.71
N PRO A 65 11.28 12.73 -23.38
CA PRO A 65 10.71 11.54 -22.77
C PRO A 65 9.27 11.37 -23.29
N GLY A 66 8.87 10.14 -23.61
CA GLY A 66 7.52 9.83 -24.04
C GLY A 66 6.46 10.45 -23.13
N SER A 67 5.38 10.96 -23.72
CA SER A 67 4.29 11.62 -22.99
C SER A 67 3.70 10.68 -21.94
N VAL A 68 3.97 10.96 -20.66
CA VAL A 68 3.25 10.34 -19.55
C VAL A 68 1.82 10.87 -19.60
N VAL A 69 0.87 9.98 -19.82
CA VAL A 69 -0.55 10.33 -19.70
C VAL A 69 -0.92 10.08 -18.25
N ASP A 70 -0.86 11.12 -17.41
CA ASP A 70 -1.62 11.10 -16.16
C ASP A 70 -3.11 11.11 -16.57
N VAL A 71 -3.76 9.96 -16.40
CA VAL A 71 -5.19 9.85 -16.71
C VAL A 71 -5.95 10.65 -15.63
N LEU A 72 -6.43 11.80 -16.09
CA LEU A 72 -7.28 12.86 -15.52
C LEU A 72 -8.32 12.49 -14.42
N PRO A 73 -8.86 13.49 -13.71
CA PRO A 73 -9.15 13.47 -12.28
C PRO A 73 -10.38 12.65 -11.92
N GLU A 74 -10.45 12.30 -10.63
CA GLU A 74 -11.62 11.77 -9.93
C GLU A 74 -12.91 12.33 -10.55
N LYS A 75 -13.68 11.50 -11.26
CA LYS A 75 -15.09 11.78 -11.39
C LYS A 75 -15.65 11.63 -9.99
N GLU A 76 -15.88 12.74 -9.31
CA GLU A 76 -16.91 12.77 -8.27
C GLU A 76 -18.24 12.43 -8.96
N SER A 77 -18.51 11.13 -9.14
CA SER A 77 -19.86 10.67 -9.40
C SER A 77 -20.66 11.05 -8.17
N VAL A 78 -21.47 12.09 -8.31
CA VAL A 78 -22.50 12.47 -7.34
C VAL A 78 -23.55 11.34 -7.35
N GLU A 79 -23.19 10.21 -6.78
CA GLU A 79 -24.13 9.22 -6.28
C GLU A 79 -23.85 9.04 -4.79
N ASN A 80 -24.92 9.13 -4.02
CA ASN A 80 -24.97 9.26 -2.56
C ASN A 80 -24.52 7.99 -1.80
N SER A 81 -23.67 7.16 -2.42
CA SER A 81 -23.30 5.81 -2.00
C SER A 81 -21.93 5.74 -1.29
N GLY A 82 -21.10 6.79 -1.37
CA GLY A 82 -19.82 6.87 -0.68
C GLY A 82 -18.68 6.07 -1.33
N TYR A 83 -18.87 5.58 -2.55
CA TYR A 83 -17.86 4.91 -3.36
C TYR A 83 -17.14 5.91 -4.28
N ALA A 84 -15.82 5.79 -4.39
CA ALA A 84 -15.07 6.34 -5.50
C ALA A 84 -14.82 5.22 -6.51
N SER A 85 -15.31 5.37 -7.74
CA SER A 85 -15.11 4.39 -8.81
C SER A 85 -14.80 5.06 -10.15
N GLY A 86 -14.18 4.29 -11.03
CA GLY A 86 -13.90 4.70 -12.38
C GLY A 86 -13.31 3.56 -13.19
N GLY A 87 -13.23 3.76 -14.50
CA GLY A 87 -12.66 2.80 -15.41
C GLY A 87 -12.07 3.44 -16.64
N TRP A 88 -11.27 2.67 -17.34
CA TRP A 88 -10.58 3.08 -18.54
C TRP A 88 -10.35 1.87 -19.46
N ARG A 89 -10.25 2.14 -20.76
CA ARG A 89 -9.98 1.14 -21.78
C ARG A 89 -8.93 1.66 -22.75
N SER A 90 -8.02 0.77 -23.16
CA SER A 90 -6.97 1.10 -24.12
C SER A 90 -7.51 1.34 -25.51
N GLU A 91 -6.85 2.23 -26.25
CA GLU A 91 -7.21 2.56 -27.63
C GLU A 91 -7.16 1.34 -28.55
N ASP A 92 -6.21 0.44 -28.32
CA ASP A 92 -6.09 -0.83 -29.04
C ASP A 92 -7.08 -1.91 -28.56
N GLY A 93 -7.86 -1.61 -27.52
CA GLY A 93 -8.88 -2.48 -26.97
C GLY A 93 -8.36 -3.73 -26.25
N ARG A 94 -7.04 -3.92 -26.14
CA ARG A 94 -6.40 -5.11 -25.54
C ARG A 94 -6.41 -5.13 -24.02
N LEU A 95 -6.63 -3.98 -23.38
CA LEU A 95 -6.65 -3.85 -21.92
C LEU A 95 -7.74 -2.89 -21.49
N SER A 96 -8.48 -3.24 -20.44
CA SER A 96 -9.31 -2.28 -19.70
C SER A 96 -9.13 -2.50 -18.21
N TYR A 97 -9.32 -1.44 -17.43
CA TYR A 97 -9.33 -1.55 -15.98
C TYR A 97 -10.47 -0.75 -15.37
N GLY A 98 -10.78 -1.06 -14.13
CA GLY A 98 -11.70 -0.31 -13.30
C GLY A 98 -11.36 -0.48 -11.84
N TYR A 99 -11.72 0.52 -11.06
CA TYR A 99 -11.46 0.54 -9.63
C TYR A 99 -12.72 0.89 -8.86
N SER A 100 -12.74 0.47 -7.61
CA SER A 100 -13.73 0.89 -6.62
C SER A 100 -13.04 1.00 -5.27
N SER A 101 -13.28 2.10 -4.58
CA SER A 101 -12.69 2.41 -3.28
C SER A 101 -13.80 2.94 -2.37
N PHE A 102 -13.95 2.34 -1.19
CA PHE A 102 -15.06 2.55 -0.28
C PHE A 102 -14.59 2.59 1.16
N ARG A 103 -14.96 3.65 1.89
CA ARG A 103 -14.58 3.80 3.30
C ARG A 103 -15.13 2.69 4.20
N GLY A 104 -16.24 2.06 3.83
CA GLY A 104 -16.87 1.03 4.66
C GLY A 104 -17.27 1.58 6.03
N LYS A 105 -17.00 0.80 7.08
CA LYS A 105 -17.40 1.12 8.46
C LYS A 105 -16.36 1.94 9.23
N ARG A 106 -15.19 2.21 8.64
CA ARG A 106 -14.13 3.01 9.29
C ARG A 106 -14.52 4.49 9.37
N ALA A 107 -13.91 5.20 10.32
CA ALA A 107 -14.13 6.64 10.50
C ALA A 107 -13.42 7.47 9.43
N SER A 108 -12.25 7.01 8.97
CA SER A 108 -11.40 7.60 7.93
C SER A 108 -11.25 6.65 6.74
N MET A 109 -10.86 7.22 5.60
CA MET A 109 -10.38 6.47 4.44
C MET A 109 -8.85 6.59 4.43
N GLU A 110 -8.16 5.48 4.67
CA GLU A 110 -6.69 5.39 4.72
C GLU A 110 -6.13 4.59 3.54
N ASP A 111 -6.98 3.90 2.76
CA ASP A 111 -6.60 3.29 1.48
C ASP A 111 -6.38 4.35 0.39
N PHE A 112 -5.36 4.10 -0.43
CA PHE A 112 -5.09 4.81 -1.68
C PHE A 112 -4.84 3.81 -2.80
N TYR A 113 -4.90 4.31 -4.03
CA TYR A 113 -4.52 3.57 -5.23
C TYR A 113 -3.87 4.51 -6.23
N ASP A 114 -3.08 3.96 -7.14
CA ASP A 114 -2.54 4.67 -8.29
C ASP A 114 -2.57 3.79 -9.54
N VAL A 115 -2.82 4.42 -10.69
CA VAL A 115 -2.78 3.77 -11.99
C VAL A 115 -2.07 4.68 -12.98
N LYS A 116 -0.94 4.20 -13.53
CA LYS A 116 -0.17 4.93 -14.53
C LYS A 116 0.05 4.11 -15.78
N MET A 117 -0.03 4.78 -16.92
CA MET A 117 0.20 4.16 -18.22
C MET A 117 1.16 5.01 -19.04
N SER A 118 2.12 4.36 -19.69
CA SER A 118 3.11 5.03 -20.52
C SER A 118 3.58 4.12 -21.65
N LYS A 119 4.32 4.69 -22.60
CA LYS A 119 5.08 3.94 -23.60
C LYS A 119 6.55 4.28 -23.43
N ILE A 120 7.37 3.30 -23.08
CA ILE A 120 8.82 3.45 -22.88
C ILE A 120 9.51 2.51 -23.85
N ASP A 121 10.41 3.05 -24.68
CA ASP A 121 11.15 2.30 -25.72
C ASP A 121 10.24 1.44 -26.63
N GLY A 122 9.04 1.95 -26.94
CA GLY A 122 8.04 1.26 -27.75
C GLY A 122 7.26 0.17 -27.03
N GLN A 123 7.58 -0.13 -25.76
CA GLN A 123 6.83 -1.06 -24.93
C GLN A 123 5.73 -0.32 -24.17
N THR A 124 4.51 -0.88 -24.19
CA THR A 124 3.45 -0.44 -23.30
C THR A 124 3.82 -0.78 -21.87
N VAL A 125 3.76 0.22 -20.99
CA VAL A 125 3.96 0.08 -19.55
C VAL A 125 2.66 0.43 -18.84
N CYS A 126 2.21 -0.43 -17.94
CA CYS A 126 1.06 -0.18 -17.09
C CYS A 126 1.40 -0.51 -15.64
N LEU A 127 1.09 0.42 -14.74
CA LEU A 127 1.38 0.32 -13.32
C LEU A 127 0.05 0.43 -12.58
N PHE A 128 -0.30 -0.57 -11.79
CA PHE A 128 -1.49 -0.59 -10.93
C PHE A 128 -1.04 -0.81 -9.50
N GLY A 129 -1.44 0.04 -8.57
CA GLY A 129 -1.01 -0.02 -7.18
C GLY A 129 -2.16 0.25 -6.24
N ILE A 130 -2.19 -0.51 -5.15
CA ILE A 130 -3.09 -0.29 -4.01
C ILE A 130 -2.25 -0.20 -2.73
N PHE A 131 -2.65 0.71 -1.86
CA PHE A 131 -1.91 1.08 -0.67
C PHE A 131 -2.89 1.16 0.50
N ASP A 132 -2.89 0.14 1.35
CA ASP A 132 -3.72 0.10 2.57
C ASP A 132 -2.95 0.78 3.70
N GLY A 133 -3.41 1.96 4.10
CA GLY A 133 -2.77 2.79 5.13
C GLY A 133 -3.22 2.42 6.54
N HIS A 134 -2.30 2.49 7.50
CA HIS A 134 -2.59 2.26 8.92
C HIS A 134 -1.84 3.23 9.83
N GLY A 135 -2.47 3.57 10.95
CA GLY A 135 -1.93 4.57 11.88
C GLY A 135 -2.03 6.01 11.36
N GLY A 136 -2.75 6.21 10.26
CA GLY A 136 -2.88 7.44 9.49
C GLY A 136 -2.73 7.15 7.98
N SER A 137 -3.11 8.11 7.14
CA SER A 137 -3.14 7.98 5.68
C SER A 137 -1.81 8.34 4.99
N ARG A 138 -0.84 8.90 5.70
CA ARG A 138 0.28 9.62 5.06
C ARG A 138 1.22 8.71 4.29
N ALA A 139 1.47 7.50 4.82
CA ALA A 139 2.33 6.54 4.15
C ALA A 139 1.69 6.11 2.81
N ALA A 140 0.41 5.75 2.82
CA ALA A 140 -0.32 5.34 1.62
C ALA A 140 -0.43 6.47 0.59
N GLU A 141 -0.70 7.70 1.05
CA GLU A 141 -0.72 8.91 0.22
C GLU A 141 0.66 9.17 -0.43
N PHE A 142 1.74 9.07 0.36
CA PHE A 142 3.11 9.23 -0.15
C PHE A 142 3.46 8.17 -1.21
N LEU A 143 3.02 6.92 -1.03
CA LEU A 143 3.24 5.87 -2.02
C LEU A 143 2.50 6.16 -3.33
N LYS A 144 1.24 6.61 -3.26
CA LYS A 144 0.48 7.05 -4.43
C LYS A 144 1.21 8.14 -5.20
N GLU A 145 1.82 9.11 -4.51
CA GLU A 145 2.50 10.23 -5.15
C GLU A 145 3.89 9.88 -5.72
N HIS A 146 4.62 8.95 -5.09
CA HIS A 146 6.05 8.80 -5.36
C HIS A 146 6.47 7.42 -5.89
N LEU A 147 5.77 6.33 -5.55
CA LEU A 147 6.29 4.98 -5.81
C LEU A 147 6.45 4.71 -7.32
N PHE A 148 5.41 4.98 -8.11
CA PHE A 148 5.47 4.78 -9.56
C PHE A 148 6.27 5.85 -10.28
N GLU A 149 6.30 7.08 -9.77
CA GLU A 149 7.19 8.10 -10.32
C GLU A 149 8.66 7.73 -10.18
N ASN A 150 9.06 7.23 -9.01
CA ASN A 150 10.42 6.78 -8.75
C ASN A 150 10.76 5.57 -9.61
N LEU A 151 9.82 4.62 -9.76
CA LEU A 151 10.02 3.42 -10.58
C LEU A 151 10.24 3.78 -12.05
N MET A 152 9.42 4.67 -12.62
CA MET A 152 9.56 5.08 -14.02
C MET A 152 10.86 5.85 -14.29
N LYS A 153 11.44 6.50 -13.27
CA LYS A 153 12.74 7.19 -13.35
C LYS A 153 13.93 6.26 -13.11
N HIS A 154 13.69 5.00 -12.68
CA HIS A 154 14.76 4.07 -12.36
C HIS A 154 15.55 3.68 -13.62
N PRO A 155 16.90 3.80 -13.63
CA PRO A 155 17.71 3.58 -14.83
C PRO A 155 17.63 2.15 -15.37
N GLN A 156 17.28 1.19 -14.51
CA GLN A 156 17.13 -0.22 -14.86
C GLN A 156 15.67 -0.65 -15.02
N PHE A 157 14.71 0.28 -15.04
CA PHE A 157 13.28 -0.09 -15.04
C PHE A 157 12.90 -1.06 -16.17
N ILE A 158 13.41 -0.84 -17.38
CA ILE A 158 13.14 -1.70 -18.54
C ILE A 158 14.12 -2.87 -18.65
N SER A 159 15.40 -2.67 -18.30
CA SER A 159 16.45 -3.68 -18.48
C SER A 159 16.49 -4.74 -17.37
N ASP A 160 16.12 -4.37 -16.15
CA ASP A 160 16.00 -5.25 -14.99
C ASP A 160 14.86 -4.75 -14.08
N THR A 161 13.63 -5.03 -14.51
CA THR A 161 12.41 -4.55 -13.83
C THR A 161 12.30 -5.05 -12.39
N LYS A 162 12.74 -6.28 -12.10
CA LYS A 162 12.71 -6.84 -10.75
C LYS A 162 13.63 -6.07 -9.79
N LEU A 163 14.87 -5.83 -10.22
CA LEU A 163 15.82 -5.03 -9.45
C LEU A 163 15.26 -3.61 -9.23
N ALA A 164 14.78 -2.98 -10.31
CA ALA A 164 14.22 -1.64 -10.25
C ALA A 164 13.05 -1.53 -9.26
N ILE A 165 12.15 -2.51 -9.23
CA ILE A 165 11.05 -2.57 -8.26
C ILE A 165 11.60 -2.68 -6.83
N SER A 166 12.49 -3.64 -6.55
CA SER A 166 13.06 -3.84 -5.21
C SER A 166 13.79 -2.58 -4.70
N GLU A 167 14.66 -1.99 -5.51
CA GLU A 167 15.41 -0.78 -5.14
C GLU A 167 14.48 0.42 -4.95
N THR A 168 13.46 0.58 -5.80
CA THR A 168 12.48 1.68 -5.69
C THR A 168 11.61 1.56 -4.44
N TYR A 169 11.19 0.35 -4.07
CA TYR A 169 10.43 0.12 -2.85
C TYR A 169 11.24 0.53 -1.61
N GLN A 170 12.49 0.05 -1.51
CA GLN A 170 13.35 0.42 -0.39
C GLN A 170 13.68 1.93 -0.38
N GLN A 171 13.91 2.54 -1.54
CA GLN A 171 14.21 3.98 -1.63
C GLN A 171 13.00 4.83 -1.22
N THR A 172 11.82 4.52 -1.76
CA THR A 172 10.58 5.25 -1.43
C THR A 172 10.25 5.16 0.07
N ASP A 173 10.50 4.00 0.70
CA ASP A 173 10.35 3.85 2.16
C ASP A 173 11.33 4.74 2.95
N ARG A 174 12.61 4.79 2.54
CA ARG A 174 13.59 5.71 3.15
C ARG A 174 13.17 7.16 3.00
N ASP A 175 12.71 7.55 1.81
CA ASP A 175 12.27 8.91 1.51
C ASP A 175 11.08 9.32 2.39
N PHE A 176 10.09 8.42 2.55
CA PHE A 176 8.95 8.65 3.44
C PHE A 176 9.40 8.83 4.90
N LEU A 177 10.27 7.93 5.39
CA LEU A 177 10.79 7.99 6.76
C LEU A 177 11.63 9.25 7.00
N GLU A 178 12.31 9.78 6.00
CA GLU A 178 13.02 11.06 6.10
C GLU A 178 12.05 12.25 6.10
N ALA A 179 11.09 12.27 5.18
CA ALA A 179 10.09 13.33 5.06
C ALA A 179 9.26 13.51 6.34
N GLU A 180 8.90 12.40 7.00
CA GLU A 180 8.13 12.39 8.25
C GLU A 180 9.01 12.36 9.52
N SER A 181 10.31 12.69 9.42
CA SER A 181 11.27 12.58 10.54
C SER A 181 10.91 13.42 11.78
N ASN A 182 10.16 14.52 11.58
CA ASN A 182 9.81 15.47 12.63
C ASN A 182 8.39 15.28 13.19
N THR A 183 7.71 14.19 12.85
CA THR A 183 6.36 13.90 13.34
C THR A 183 6.40 12.80 14.40
N PHE A 184 5.51 12.88 15.39
CA PHE A 184 5.32 11.83 16.41
C PHE A 184 4.39 10.70 15.92
N ARG A 185 4.16 10.63 14.61
CA ARG A 185 3.26 9.65 14.01
C ARG A 185 4.06 8.43 13.53
N ASP A 186 3.39 7.30 13.46
CA ASP A 186 3.97 6.03 13.04
C ASP A 186 3.10 5.40 11.95
N ASP A 187 2.65 6.24 11.01
CA ASP A 187 1.92 5.83 9.81
C ASP A 187 2.71 4.74 9.07
N GLY A 188 1.98 3.79 8.51
CA GLY A 188 2.52 2.82 7.58
C GLY A 188 1.52 2.47 6.50
N SER A 189 1.97 1.71 5.52
CA SER A 189 1.12 1.26 4.43
C SER A 189 1.58 -0.08 3.89
N THR A 190 0.62 -0.88 3.44
CA THR A 190 0.90 -1.96 2.48
C THR A 190 1.20 -1.38 1.10
N ALA A 191 1.75 -2.20 0.21
CA ALA A 191 1.75 -1.95 -1.22
C ALA A 191 1.63 -3.28 -1.96
N SER A 192 0.58 -3.41 -2.77
CA SER A 192 0.46 -4.49 -3.75
C SER A 192 0.38 -3.84 -5.13
N THR A 193 1.41 -4.08 -5.95
CA THR A 193 1.52 -3.46 -7.28
C THR A 193 1.66 -4.49 -8.37
N ALA A 194 1.02 -4.23 -9.50
CA ALA A 194 1.18 -4.95 -10.75
C ALA A 194 1.84 -4.02 -11.78
N VAL A 195 3.04 -4.39 -12.21
CA VAL A 195 3.85 -3.66 -13.18
C VAL A 195 3.94 -4.48 -14.45
N MET A 196 3.27 -4.01 -15.50
CA MET A 196 3.28 -4.63 -16.81
C MET A 196 4.28 -3.91 -17.72
N VAL A 197 5.22 -4.64 -18.30
CA VAL A 197 6.18 -4.15 -19.29
C VAL A 197 6.11 -5.04 -20.53
N GLY A 198 5.49 -4.54 -21.60
CA GLY A 198 5.18 -5.36 -22.77
C GLY A 198 4.22 -6.50 -22.40
N ASN A 199 4.68 -7.74 -22.53
CA ASN A 199 3.90 -8.95 -22.19
C ASN A 199 4.25 -9.57 -20.83
N ARG A 200 5.13 -8.92 -20.05
CA ARG A 200 5.56 -9.42 -18.74
C ARG A 200 4.84 -8.66 -17.64
N LEU A 201 4.28 -9.40 -16.69
CA LEU A 201 3.60 -8.90 -15.51
C LEU A 201 4.45 -9.20 -14.28
N TYR A 202 4.83 -8.16 -13.54
CA TYR A 202 5.54 -8.25 -12.27
C TYR A 202 4.58 -7.85 -11.15
N VAL A 203 4.25 -8.78 -10.27
CA VAL A 203 3.48 -8.51 -9.05
C VAL A 203 4.44 -8.40 -7.88
N ALA A 204 4.46 -7.23 -7.25
CA ALA A 204 5.28 -6.94 -6.09
C ALA A 204 4.40 -6.65 -4.89
N ASN A 205 4.66 -7.31 -3.75
CA ASN A 205 3.85 -7.19 -2.55
C ASN A 205 4.66 -6.87 -1.30
N VAL A 206 4.15 -5.96 -0.48
CA VAL A 206 4.58 -5.62 0.88
C VAL A 206 3.32 -5.49 1.73
N GLY A 207 3.19 -6.33 2.76
CA GLY A 207 1.99 -6.36 3.60
C GLY A 207 0.99 -7.43 3.19
N ASP A 208 -0.28 -7.22 3.50
CA ASP A 208 -1.39 -8.17 3.37
C ASP A 208 -2.54 -7.70 2.46
N SER A 209 -2.33 -6.62 1.70
CA SER A 209 -2.97 -6.48 0.40
C SER A 209 -2.57 -7.65 -0.50
N ARG A 210 -3.41 -7.99 -1.48
CA ARG A 210 -3.17 -9.16 -2.35
C ARG A 210 -3.54 -8.91 -3.80
N THR A 211 -2.78 -9.56 -4.67
CA THR A 211 -3.01 -9.61 -6.11
C THR A 211 -3.22 -11.04 -6.58
N ILE A 212 -4.25 -11.27 -7.38
CA ILE A 212 -4.56 -12.56 -8.02
C ILE A 212 -4.81 -12.37 -9.51
N ILE A 213 -4.63 -13.43 -10.30
CA ILE A 213 -5.11 -13.50 -11.69
C ILE A 213 -6.21 -14.55 -11.85
N SER A 214 -7.04 -14.38 -12.87
CA SER A 214 -7.86 -15.45 -13.45
C SER A 214 -7.10 -16.04 -14.63
N LYS A 215 -6.68 -17.30 -14.53
CA LYS A 215 -6.08 -18.06 -15.63
C LYS A 215 -6.94 -19.27 -15.95
N ALA A 216 -7.45 -19.35 -17.18
CA ALA A 216 -8.42 -20.36 -17.60
C ALA A 216 -9.62 -20.50 -16.62
N GLY A 217 -10.09 -19.36 -16.08
CA GLY A 217 -11.16 -19.30 -15.09
C GLY A 217 -10.85 -19.81 -13.68
N LYS A 218 -9.57 -19.97 -13.33
CA LYS A 218 -9.11 -20.30 -11.97
C LYS A 218 -8.39 -19.13 -11.33
N ALA A 219 -8.60 -18.94 -10.04
CA ALA A 219 -7.93 -17.91 -9.28
C ALA A 219 -6.52 -18.38 -8.88
N ILE A 220 -5.50 -17.71 -9.41
CA ILE A 220 -4.11 -17.97 -9.07
C ILE A 220 -3.57 -16.75 -8.31
N PRO A 221 -3.20 -16.89 -7.02
CA PRO A 221 -2.55 -15.79 -6.31
C PRO A 221 -1.16 -15.54 -6.88
N LEU A 222 -0.84 -14.27 -7.14
CA LEU A 222 0.50 -13.82 -7.53
C LEU A 222 1.24 -13.12 -6.38
N SER A 223 0.65 -13.12 -5.19
CA SER A 223 1.25 -12.67 -3.95
C SER A 223 0.76 -13.51 -2.77
N GLU A 224 1.61 -13.64 -1.76
CA GLU A 224 1.25 -14.21 -0.46
C GLU A 224 1.27 -13.10 0.60
N ASP A 225 0.29 -13.10 1.50
CA ASP A 225 0.19 -12.07 2.54
C ASP A 225 1.35 -12.19 3.53
N HIS A 226 1.97 -11.06 3.84
CA HIS A 226 3.05 -10.97 4.82
C HIS A 226 2.50 -10.94 6.24
N LYS A 227 2.00 -12.08 6.73
CA LYS A 227 1.48 -12.23 8.10
C LYS A 227 2.62 -12.58 9.07
N PRO A 228 2.63 -12.06 10.32
CA PRO A 228 3.72 -12.29 11.29
C PRO A 228 3.95 -13.76 11.66
N ASN A 229 2.97 -14.64 11.48
CA ASN A 229 3.08 -16.08 11.73
C ASN A 229 3.55 -16.90 10.52
N ARG A 230 3.77 -16.27 9.36
CA ARG A 230 4.41 -16.96 8.22
C ARG A 230 5.82 -17.38 8.64
N SER A 231 6.20 -18.62 8.32
CA SER A 231 7.32 -19.27 9.01
C SER A 231 8.68 -18.59 8.80
N ASP A 232 8.90 -18.03 7.63
CA ASP A 232 10.07 -17.25 7.23
C ASP A 232 10.04 -15.85 7.86
N GLU A 233 8.90 -15.17 7.83
CA GLU A 233 8.71 -13.83 8.41
C GLU A 233 8.90 -13.85 9.92
N ARG A 234 8.32 -14.84 10.61
CA ARG A 234 8.50 -15.05 12.05
C ARG A 234 9.97 -15.24 12.39
N LYS A 235 10.68 -16.08 11.64
CA LYS A 235 12.12 -16.30 11.82
C LYS A 235 12.91 -15.01 11.61
N ARG A 236 12.60 -14.22 10.57
CA ARG A 236 13.26 -12.94 10.28
C ARG A 236 13.07 -11.95 11.44
N ILE A 237 11.83 -11.80 11.93
CA ILE A 237 11.49 -10.92 13.04
C ILE A 237 12.21 -11.34 14.33
N GLU A 238 12.15 -12.61 14.70
CA GLU A 238 12.77 -13.13 15.93
C GLU A 238 14.31 -13.07 15.86
N SER A 239 14.90 -13.34 14.69
CA SER A 239 16.35 -13.22 14.48
C SER A 239 16.85 -11.77 14.60
N ALA A 240 15.99 -10.80 14.26
CA ALA A 240 16.27 -9.38 14.47
C ALA A 240 16.04 -8.93 15.93
N GLY A 241 15.63 -9.82 16.84
CA GLY A 241 15.34 -9.53 18.25
C GLY A 241 13.91 -9.06 18.52
N GLY A 242 13.03 -9.15 17.52
CA GLY A 242 11.61 -8.85 17.66
C GLY A 242 10.83 -10.02 18.27
N VAL A 243 9.54 -9.79 18.54
CA VAL A 243 8.63 -10.82 19.08
C VAL A 243 7.37 -10.87 18.22
N VAL A 244 6.92 -12.10 17.92
CA VAL A 244 5.61 -12.35 17.31
C VAL A 244 4.68 -12.90 18.37
N MET A 245 3.56 -12.20 18.61
CA MET A 245 2.60 -12.57 19.64
C MET A 245 1.16 -12.57 19.13
N TRP A 246 0.33 -13.44 19.71
CA TRP A 246 -1.10 -13.50 19.42
C TRP A 246 -1.88 -12.51 20.29
N ALA A 247 -2.60 -11.58 19.66
CA ALA A 247 -3.50 -10.63 20.31
C ALA A 247 -4.71 -10.36 19.40
N GLY A 248 -5.64 -11.33 19.36
CA GLY A 248 -6.77 -11.38 18.42
C GLY A 248 -6.35 -11.81 17.01
N THR A 249 -5.17 -11.39 16.57
CA THR A 249 -4.43 -11.87 15.40
C THR A 249 -2.93 -11.89 15.74
N TRP A 250 -2.10 -12.47 14.87
CA TRP A 250 -0.64 -12.46 15.03
C TRP A 250 -0.08 -11.07 14.78
N ARG A 251 0.76 -10.57 15.70
CA ARG A 251 1.31 -9.21 15.65
C ARG A 251 2.79 -9.16 15.92
N VAL A 252 3.50 -8.26 15.22
CA VAL A 252 4.89 -7.88 15.50
C VAL A 252 4.91 -6.93 16.70
N GLY A 253 5.63 -7.29 17.76
CA GLY A 253 5.73 -6.52 18.99
C GLY A 253 4.38 -6.30 19.71
N GLY A 254 3.34 -7.06 19.35
CA GLY A 254 1.97 -6.85 19.84
C GLY A 254 1.23 -5.69 19.20
N VAL A 255 1.84 -5.02 18.21
CA VAL A 255 1.30 -3.79 17.59
C VAL A 255 0.77 -4.08 16.19
N LEU A 256 1.64 -4.44 15.25
CA LEU A 256 1.30 -4.48 13.82
C LEU A 256 0.91 -5.89 13.36
N ALA A 257 -0.21 -6.04 12.62
CA ALA A 257 -0.77 -7.33 12.19
C ALA A 257 -0.18 -7.89 10.88
N MET A 258 0.85 -7.22 10.35
CA MET A 258 1.61 -7.60 9.15
C MET A 258 3.11 -7.54 9.45
N SER A 259 3.91 -8.34 8.76
CA SER A 259 5.36 -8.43 8.98
C SER A 259 6.18 -7.51 8.07
N ARG A 260 5.58 -7.00 6.99
CA ARG A 260 6.19 -6.07 6.04
C ARG A 260 5.26 -4.89 5.81
N ALA A 261 5.82 -3.69 5.74
CA ALA A 261 5.10 -2.44 5.50
C ALA A 261 6.10 -1.33 5.13
N PHE A 262 5.61 -0.34 4.40
CA PHE A 262 6.23 0.98 4.31
C PHE A 262 5.98 1.76 5.60
N GLY A 263 6.88 2.67 5.95
CA GLY A 263 6.76 3.47 7.18
C GLY A 263 7.00 2.63 8.44
N ASN A 264 6.16 2.81 9.46
CA ASN A 264 6.29 2.19 10.79
C ASN A 264 7.72 2.32 11.37
N ARG A 265 8.19 3.57 11.48
CA ARG A 265 9.53 3.92 11.98
C ARG A 265 9.88 3.17 13.26
N LEU A 266 8.94 3.08 14.21
CA LEU A 266 9.19 2.46 15.51
C LEU A 266 9.41 0.94 15.43
N LEU A 267 8.94 0.30 14.35
CA LEU A 267 9.06 -1.13 14.12
C LEU A 267 10.01 -1.49 12.98
N LYS A 268 10.69 -0.52 12.35
CA LYS A 268 11.45 -0.73 11.10
C LYS A 268 12.57 -1.76 11.19
N GLN A 269 13.10 -2.00 12.40
CA GLN A 269 14.04 -3.11 12.65
C GLN A 269 13.43 -4.49 12.35
N PHE A 270 12.11 -4.63 12.49
CA PHE A 270 11.37 -5.88 12.36
C PHE A 270 10.41 -5.88 11.16
N VAL A 271 9.97 -4.71 10.70
CA VAL A 271 9.01 -4.52 9.62
C VAL A 271 9.73 -3.87 8.44
N VAL A 272 9.92 -4.64 7.37
CA VAL A 272 10.70 -4.22 6.20
C VAL A 272 9.78 -3.84 5.04
N ALA A 273 10.25 -2.97 4.15
CA ALA A 273 9.56 -2.60 2.91
C ALA A 273 10.09 -3.39 1.69
N GLU A 274 10.80 -4.51 1.92
CA GLU A 274 11.32 -5.36 0.84
C GLU A 274 10.17 -6.14 0.19
N PRO A 275 9.91 -5.96 -1.12
CA PRO A 275 8.84 -6.67 -1.79
C PRO A 275 9.20 -8.13 -2.06
N GLU A 276 8.19 -8.99 -2.00
CA GLU A 276 8.22 -10.25 -2.76
C GLU A 276 7.70 -10.01 -4.16
N ILE A 277 8.44 -10.47 -5.18
CA ILE A 277 8.14 -10.21 -6.59
C ILE A 277 7.92 -11.52 -7.33
N GLN A 278 6.72 -11.70 -7.87
CA GLN A 278 6.39 -12.76 -8.82
C GLN A 278 6.34 -12.21 -10.25
N GLU A 279 6.82 -12.99 -11.22
CA GLU A 279 6.77 -12.65 -12.64
C GLU A 279 5.92 -13.68 -13.37
N GLU A 280 5.01 -13.20 -14.20
CA GLU A 280 4.14 -14.01 -15.05
C GLU A 280 4.19 -13.45 -16.48
N GLU A 281 4.19 -14.32 -17.47
CA GLU A 281 4.01 -13.92 -18.87
C GLU A 281 2.51 -13.89 -19.20
N LEU A 282 2.04 -12.79 -19.79
CA LEU A 282 0.64 -12.63 -20.17
C LEU A 282 0.34 -13.49 -21.40
N ASP A 283 -0.17 -14.68 -21.17
CA ASP A 283 -0.68 -15.55 -22.22
C ASP A 283 -2.19 -15.36 -22.45
N ASN A 284 -2.71 -16.05 -23.47
CA ASN A 284 -4.12 -15.97 -23.86
C ASN A 284 -5.08 -16.62 -22.85
N GLU A 285 -4.57 -17.32 -21.82
CA GLU A 285 -5.39 -17.92 -20.77
C GLU A 285 -5.62 -16.97 -19.60
N ILE A 286 -4.79 -15.92 -19.45
CA ILE A 286 -4.94 -14.91 -18.40
C ILE A 286 -6.01 -13.90 -18.80
N GLU A 287 -7.16 -13.93 -18.13
CA GLU A 287 -8.33 -13.12 -18.49
C GLU A 287 -8.43 -11.84 -17.63
N LEU A 288 -8.06 -11.97 -16.35
CA LEU A 288 -8.29 -10.95 -15.32
C LEU A 288 -7.11 -10.85 -14.38
N LEU A 289 -6.91 -9.66 -13.84
CA LEU A 289 -6.06 -9.37 -12.69
C LEU A 289 -6.91 -8.61 -11.67
N VAL A 290 -6.82 -8.99 -10.39
CA VAL A 290 -7.52 -8.33 -9.29
C VAL A 290 -6.50 -7.98 -8.22
N LEU A 291 -6.40 -6.71 -7.89
CA LEU A 291 -5.65 -6.20 -6.74
C LEU A 291 -6.67 -5.66 -5.74
N ALA A 292 -6.59 -6.07 -4.46
CA ALA A 292 -7.41 -5.44 -3.42
C ALA A 292 -6.72 -5.38 -2.05
N THR A 293 -7.21 -4.49 -1.20
CA THR A 293 -6.81 -4.39 0.22
C THR A 293 -7.42 -5.53 1.04
N ASP A 294 -6.95 -5.73 2.28
CA ASP A 294 -7.42 -6.84 3.12
C ASP A 294 -8.93 -6.72 3.46
N GLY A 295 -9.47 -5.50 3.42
CA GLY A 295 -10.90 -5.23 3.53
C GLY A 295 -11.76 -6.00 2.53
N LEU A 296 -11.21 -6.44 1.40
CA LEU A 296 -11.82 -7.43 0.51
C LEU A 296 -11.43 -8.87 0.89
N TRP A 297 -10.13 -9.15 1.00
CA TRP A 297 -9.61 -10.53 1.10
C TRP A 297 -9.95 -11.24 2.41
N ASP A 298 -10.26 -10.50 3.46
CA ASP A 298 -10.70 -11.05 4.75
C ASP A 298 -12.06 -11.75 4.66
N VAL A 299 -12.89 -11.39 3.67
CA VAL A 299 -14.27 -11.89 3.55
C VAL A 299 -14.62 -12.44 2.15
N VAL A 300 -13.76 -12.22 1.15
CA VAL A 300 -13.92 -12.74 -0.21
C VAL A 300 -12.74 -13.66 -0.55
N PRO A 301 -12.95 -14.99 -0.59
CA PRO A 301 -11.93 -15.93 -1.07
C PRO A 301 -11.52 -15.66 -2.53
N ASN A 302 -10.30 -16.04 -2.91
CA ASN A 302 -9.75 -15.77 -4.25
C ASN A 302 -10.65 -16.29 -5.39
N GLU A 303 -11.16 -17.52 -5.27
CA GLU A 303 -12.06 -18.11 -6.28
C GLU A 303 -13.40 -17.36 -6.37
N ASP A 304 -13.94 -16.92 -5.24
CA ASP A 304 -15.15 -16.10 -5.22
C ASP A 304 -14.92 -14.77 -5.93
N ALA A 305 -13.76 -14.14 -5.70
CA ALA A 305 -13.42 -12.87 -6.33
C ALA A 305 -13.37 -13.00 -7.87
N VAL A 306 -12.73 -14.05 -8.40
CA VAL A 306 -12.73 -14.33 -9.84
C VAL A 306 -14.14 -14.59 -10.35
N ASN A 307 -14.90 -15.45 -9.67
CA ASN A 307 -16.27 -15.78 -10.10
C ASN A 307 -17.17 -14.54 -10.13
N ILE A 308 -17.09 -13.67 -9.12
CA ILE A 308 -17.85 -12.42 -9.04
C ILE A 308 -17.41 -11.46 -10.16
N ALA A 309 -16.10 -11.22 -10.29
CA ALA A 309 -15.58 -10.29 -11.29
C ALA A 309 -15.99 -10.68 -12.72
N ARG A 310 -15.98 -11.99 -13.03
CA ARG A 310 -16.39 -12.52 -14.34
C ARG A 310 -17.86 -12.29 -14.67
N THR A 311 -18.72 -12.03 -13.68
CA THR A 311 -20.16 -11.78 -13.93
C THR A 311 -20.43 -10.42 -14.57
N GLU A 312 -19.47 -9.50 -14.51
CA GLU A 312 -19.59 -8.14 -15.05
C GLU A 312 -18.65 -7.97 -16.25
N GLU A 313 -19.13 -7.49 -17.39
CA GLU A 313 -18.27 -7.25 -18.56
C GLU A 313 -17.32 -6.06 -18.34
N GLU A 314 -17.85 -4.98 -17.75
CA GLU A 314 -17.10 -3.76 -17.47
C GLU A 314 -16.28 -3.89 -16.18
N PRO A 315 -14.97 -3.60 -16.21
CA PRO A 315 -14.11 -3.78 -15.04
C PRO A 315 -14.45 -2.84 -13.88
N GLU A 316 -15.00 -1.65 -14.14
CA GLU A 316 -15.48 -0.75 -13.07
C GLU A 316 -16.65 -1.38 -12.31
N ALA A 317 -17.60 -1.97 -13.04
CA ALA A 317 -18.73 -2.68 -12.43
C ALA A 317 -18.25 -3.93 -11.66
N ALA A 318 -17.26 -4.66 -12.19
CA ALA A 318 -16.64 -5.78 -11.50
C ALA A 318 -15.99 -5.35 -10.18
N ALA A 319 -15.19 -4.28 -10.20
CA ALA A 319 -14.53 -3.75 -9.00
C ALA A 319 -15.56 -3.28 -7.96
N ARG A 320 -16.61 -2.57 -8.38
CA ARG A 320 -17.70 -2.12 -7.49
C ARG A 320 -18.49 -3.28 -6.90
N LYS A 321 -18.79 -4.31 -7.68
CA LYS A 321 -19.48 -5.50 -7.19
C LYS A 321 -18.65 -6.26 -6.16
N LEU A 322 -17.33 -6.31 -6.36
CA LEU A 322 -16.41 -6.91 -5.40
C LEU A 322 -16.39 -6.15 -4.07
N THR A 323 -16.29 -4.82 -4.09
CA THR A 323 -16.31 -3.99 -2.86
C THR A 323 -17.67 -4.03 -2.14
N GLU A 324 -18.78 -3.99 -2.89
CA GLU A 324 -20.14 -4.19 -2.36
C GLU A 324 -20.32 -5.58 -1.73
N THR A 325 -19.77 -6.62 -2.36
CA THR A 325 -19.83 -7.99 -1.84
C THR A 325 -19.03 -8.11 -0.55
N ALA A 326 -17.82 -7.56 -0.49
CA ALA A 326 -17.01 -7.56 0.71
C ALA A 326 -17.73 -6.85 1.88
N PHE A 327 -18.30 -5.67 1.63
CA PHE A 327 -19.08 -4.95 2.64
C PHE A 327 -20.30 -5.76 3.11
N THR A 328 -21.05 -6.35 2.18
CA THR A 328 -22.24 -7.17 2.48
C THR A 328 -21.88 -8.44 3.26
N ARG A 329 -20.72 -9.04 2.98
CA ARG A 329 -20.18 -10.19 3.72
C ARG A 329 -19.59 -9.82 5.08
N GLY A 330 -19.69 -8.55 5.47
CA GLY A 330 -19.43 -8.10 6.83
C GLY A 330 -18.08 -7.42 7.02
N SER A 331 -17.34 -7.11 5.95
CA SER A 331 -16.12 -6.31 6.07
C SER A 331 -16.37 -5.06 6.91
N ALA A 332 -15.43 -4.78 7.82
CA ALA A 332 -15.46 -3.65 8.71
C ALA A 332 -14.39 -2.61 8.35
N ASP A 333 -13.67 -2.84 7.25
CA ASP A 333 -12.52 -2.04 6.84
C ASP A 333 -12.82 -1.03 5.72
N ASN A 334 -11.81 -0.22 5.38
CA ASN A 334 -11.71 0.37 4.05
C ASN A 334 -11.57 -0.74 3.01
N ILE A 335 -12.13 -0.54 1.83
CA ILE A 335 -12.16 -1.56 0.78
C ILE A 335 -11.80 -0.91 -0.54
N THR A 336 -10.63 -1.25 -1.07
CA THR A 336 -10.17 -0.76 -2.37
C THR A 336 -9.81 -1.94 -3.26
N CYS A 337 -10.32 -1.91 -4.49
CA CYS A 337 -10.15 -2.96 -5.48
C CYS A 337 -9.89 -2.37 -6.86
N ILE A 338 -8.92 -2.93 -7.58
CA ILE A 338 -8.69 -2.71 -9.01
C ILE A 338 -8.93 -4.04 -9.74
N VAL A 339 -9.70 -4.01 -10.82
CA VAL A 339 -9.88 -5.12 -11.75
C VAL A 339 -9.33 -4.70 -13.10
N VAL A 340 -8.42 -5.50 -13.67
CA VAL A 340 -7.91 -5.35 -15.03
C VAL A 340 -8.39 -6.54 -15.86
N ARG A 341 -8.85 -6.27 -17.08
CA ARG A 341 -9.23 -7.27 -18.08
C ARG A 341 -8.24 -7.24 -19.23
N PHE A 342 -7.77 -8.43 -19.60
CA PHE A 342 -6.97 -8.63 -20.80
C PHE A 342 -7.88 -9.16 -21.91
N HIS A 343 -7.90 -8.45 -23.04
CA HIS A 343 -8.71 -8.80 -24.20
C HIS A 343 -7.80 -9.41 -25.26
N HIS A 344 -7.84 -10.72 -25.36
CA HIS A 344 -7.08 -11.46 -26.37
C HIS A 344 -7.83 -11.43 -27.69
N GLU A 345 -7.11 -11.20 -28.79
CA GLU A 345 -7.67 -11.36 -30.12
C GLU A 345 -8.14 -12.80 -30.26
N LYS A 346 -9.43 -13.00 -30.56
CA LYS A 346 -9.95 -14.33 -30.88
C LYS A 346 -9.20 -14.81 -32.11
N THR A 347 -8.33 -15.79 -31.94
CA THR A 347 -7.80 -16.54 -33.08
C THR A 347 -9.00 -17.28 -33.67
N GLU A 348 -9.59 -16.75 -34.74
CA GLU A 348 -10.57 -17.52 -35.51
C GLU A 348 -9.87 -18.78 -35.98
N CYS A 349 -10.23 -19.91 -35.37
CA CYS A 349 -9.86 -21.22 -35.88
C CYS A 349 -10.59 -21.36 -37.21
N SER A 350 -9.88 -21.03 -38.30
CA SER A 350 -10.35 -21.27 -39.65
C SER A 350 -10.45 -22.78 -39.84
N SER A 351 -11.61 -23.36 -39.46
CA SER A 351 -12.03 -24.67 -39.94
C SER A 351 -12.34 -24.55 -41.43
N SER A 352 -11.28 -24.45 -42.23
CA SER A 352 -11.35 -24.64 -43.67
C SER A 352 -11.53 -26.14 -43.93
N LEU A 353 -12.79 -26.48 -44.17
CA LEU A 353 -13.27 -27.52 -45.09
C LEU A 353 -12.16 -28.35 -45.75
N ARG A 354 -12.07 -29.64 -45.40
CA ARG A 354 -11.79 -30.67 -46.41
C ARG A 354 -13.09 -31.42 -46.64
N GLY A 355 -13.81 -30.97 -47.67
CA GLY A 355 -14.67 -31.89 -48.40
C GLY A 355 -13.79 -32.73 -49.30
N ASP A 356 -14.02 -34.04 -49.28
CA ASP A 356 -13.93 -34.94 -50.43
C ASP A 356 -15.10 -35.92 -50.32
#